data_AF-A0A2P5K1N9-F1
#
_entry.id   AF-A0A2P5K1N9-F1
#
_cell.length_a   1.000
_cell.length_b   1.000
_cell.length_c   1.000
_cell.angle_alpha   90.00
_cell.angle_beta   90.00
_cell.angle_gamma   90.00
#
_symmetry.space_group_name_H-M   'P 1'
#
loop_
_entity.id
_entity.type
_entity.pdbx_description
1 polymer ?
#
loop_
_entity_poly.entity_id
_entity_poly.type
_entity_poly.pdbx_seq_one_letter_code
_entity_poly.pdbx_strand_id
1 'polypeptide(L)'
;MEIIYFLMDAFNIKKKIIFSSELGFTSKSSQRLIEIVEALGSNIYLSGPGGQEYLDISLFNDKGIKVLFQDYKHPLYDQYYKGFIPNLSAIDALFNIGNLSE
;
A
#
# COMPACT_ATOMS: atom_id res chain seq x y z
N MET A 1 8.93 -8.33 9.34
CA MET A 1 8.69 -6.87 9.15
C MET A 1 9.96 -6.11 8.83
N GLU A 2 11.12 -6.58 9.31
CA GLU A 2 12.45 -6.02 9.01
C GLU A 2 12.67 -5.74 7.51
N ILE A 3 12.29 -6.67 6.63
CA ILE A 3 12.44 -6.47 5.18
C ILE A 3 11.63 -5.28 4.63
N ILE A 4 10.45 -4.99 5.18
CA ILE A 4 9.63 -3.85 4.76
C ILE A 4 10.30 -2.54 5.19
N TYR A 5 10.79 -2.47 6.44
CA TYR A 5 11.52 -1.30 6.91
C TYR A 5 12.82 -1.08 6.13
N PHE A 6 13.56 -2.15 5.85
CA PHE A 6 14.76 -2.09 5.03
C PHE A 6 14.47 -1.58 3.61
N LEU A 7 13.44 -2.10 2.94
CA LEU A 7 13.06 -1.62 1.61
C LEU A 7 12.55 -0.18 1.65
N MET A 8 11.79 0.21 2.67
CA MET A 8 11.36 1.60 2.83
C MET A 8 12.55 2.54 2.97
N ASP A 9 13.55 2.19 3.76
CA ASP A 9 14.78 2.96 3.90
C ASP A 9 15.54 3.02 2.56
N ALA A 10 15.77 1.87 1.94
CA ALA A 10 16.50 1.75 0.68
C ALA A 10 15.83 2.49 -0.50
N PHE A 11 14.51 2.69 -0.45
CA PHE A 11 13.76 3.48 -1.44
C PHE A 11 13.40 4.89 -0.95
N ASN A 12 13.97 5.35 0.17
CA ASN A 12 13.72 6.67 0.77
C ASN A 12 12.22 6.96 1.05
N ILE A 13 11.46 5.92 1.42
CA ILE A 13 10.03 5.99 1.75
C ILE A 13 9.86 6.32 3.24
N LYS A 14 9.76 7.62 3.52
CA LYS A 14 9.54 8.13 4.89
C LYS A 14 8.05 8.23 5.22
N LYS A 15 7.44 7.11 5.60
CA LYS A 15 6.03 7.03 6.00
C LYS A 15 5.86 6.30 7.34
N LYS A 16 4.86 6.73 8.11
CA LYS A 16 4.51 6.06 9.37
C LYS A 16 3.83 4.72 9.07
N ILE A 17 4.31 3.66 9.70
CA ILE A 17 3.63 2.36 9.74
C ILE A 17 2.82 2.30 11.03
N ILE A 18 1.57 1.88 10.93
CA ILE A 18 0.68 1.63 12.07
C ILE A 18 0.09 0.25 11.86
N PHE A 19 0.12 -0.60 12.89
CA PHE A 19 -0.44 -1.94 12.78
C PHE A 19 -1.92 -1.93 13.14
N SER A 20 -2.75 -2.56 12.31
CA SER A 20 -4.18 -2.65 12.62
C SER A 20 -4.47 -3.46 13.90
N SER A 21 -3.52 -4.29 14.35
CA SER A 21 -3.58 -5.00 15.63
C SER A 21 -3.40 -4.09 16.85
N GLU A 22 -2.72 -2.95 16.70
CA GLU A 22 -2.54 -1.96 17.77
C GLU A 22 -3.81 -1.14 18.02
N LEU A 23 -4.74 -1.12 17.05
CA LEU A 23 -5.98 -0.35 17.11
C LEU A 23 -7.15 -1.10 17.78
N GLY A 24 -6.99 -2.40 18.07
CA GLY A 24 -7.94 -3.14 18.92
C GLY A 24 -9.31 -3.48 18.29
N PHE A 25 -9.47 -3.36 16.98
CA PHE A 25 -10.75 -3.65 16.31
C PHE A 25 -11.02 -5.16 16.16
N THR A 26 -12.28 -5.54 16.37
CA THR A 26 -12.77 -6.93 16.21
C THR A 26 -13.64 -7.12 14.97
N SER A 27 -14.01 -6.03 14.30
CA SER A 27 -14.76 -6.03 13.04
C SER A 27 -13.95 -6.68 11.90
N LYS A 28 -14.63 -6.98 10.80
CA LYS A 28 -14.07 -7.70 9.64
C LYS A 28 -14.37 -6.97 8.33
N SER A 29 -13.63 -7.32 7.28
CA SER A 29 -13.84 -6.83 5.90
C SER A 29 -13.92 -5.29 5.84
N SER A 30 -14.86 -4.71 5.08
CA SER A 30 -15.05 -3.27 4.90
C SER A 30 -15.20 -2.49 6.21
N GLN A 31 -15.91 -3.06 7.18
CA GLN A 31 -16.15 -2.40 8.47
C GLN A 31 -14.84 -2.14 9.23
N ARG A 32 -13.90 -3.09 9.17
CA ARG A 32 -12.57 -2.90 9.77
C ARG A 32 -11.78 -1.80 9.10
N LEU A 33 -11.89 -1.68 7.78
CA LEU A 33 -11.19 -0.65 7.02
C LEU A 33 -11.73 0.75 7.34
N ILE A 34 -13.05 0.87 7.50
CA ILE A 34 -13.73 2.10 7.94
C ILE A 34 -13.24 2.51 9.34
N GLU A 35 -13.26 1.59 10.30
CA GLU A 35 -12.80 1.87 11.68
C GLU A 35 -11.33 2.31 11.73
N ILE A 36 -10.48 1.72 10.89
CA ILE A 36 -9.07 2.15 10.77
C ILE A 36 -8.98 3.59 10.23
N VAL A 37 -9.73 3.92 9.18
CA VAL A 37 -9.70 5.26 8.58
C VAL A 37 -10.18 6.32 9.57
N GLU A 38 -11.29 6.06 10.27
CA GLU A 38 -11.86 6.94 11.29
C GLU A 38 -10.88 7.13 12.47
N ALA A 39 -10.29 6.05 12.99
CA ALA A 39 -9.37 6.12 14.13
C ALA A 39 -8.06 6.85 13.83
N LEU A 40 -7.66 6.91 12.55
CA LEU A 40 -6.51 7.69 12.09
C LEU A 40 -6.88 9.13 11.69
N GLY A 41 -8.16 9.52 11.85
CA GLY A 41 -8.64 10.87 11.52
C GLY A 41 -8.62 11.18 10.03
N SER A 42 -8.69 10.17 9.17
CA SER A 42 -8.71 10.32 7.72
C SER A 42 -10.15 10.19 7.19
N ASN A 43 -10.37 10.64 5.96
CA ASN A 43 -11.60 10.46 5.21
C ASN A 43 -11.36 9.81 3.83
N ILE A 44 -10.17 9.24 3.62
CA ILE A 44 -9.79 8.58 2.37
C ILE A 44 -9.24 7.20 2.67
N TYR A 45 -9.76 6.21 1.95
CA TYR A 45 -9.22 4.86 1.88
C TYR A 45 -8.67 4.60 0.47
N LEU A 46 -7.40 4.21 0.36
CA LEU A 46 -6.77 3.83 -0.90
C LEU A 46 -6.72 2.30 -1.00
N SER A 47 -7.33 1.74 -2.04
CA SER A 47 -7.39 0.30 -2.30
C SER A 47 -6.68 -0.09 -3.60
N GLY A 48 -6.29 -1.36 -3.69
CA GLY A 48 -5.87 -2.00 -4.93
C GLY A 48 -6.98 -2.01 -5.98
N PRO A 49 -6.68 -2.21 -7.28
CA PRO A 49 -7.70 -2.24 -8.34
C PRO A 49 -8.79 -3.29 -8.09
N GLY A 50 -8.42 -4.46 -7.55
CA GLY A 50 -9.39 -5.52 -7.19
C GLY A 50 -10.28 -5.19 -5.99
N GLY A 51 -10.04 -4.09 -5.27
CA GLY A 51 -10.89 -3.63 -4.17
C GLY A 51 -12.34 -3.40 -4.58
N GLN A 52 -12.57 -3.03 -5.84
CA GLN A 52 -13.91 -2.78 -6.37
C GLN A 52 -14.84 -3.99 -6.29
N GLU A 53 -14.27 -5.21 -6.29
CA GLU A 53 -15.04 -6.45 -6.37
C GLU A 53 -15.58 -6.90 -5.00
N TYR A 54 -14.95 -6.48 -3.89
CA TYR A 54 -15.28 -6.99 -2.56
C TYR A 54 -15.53 -5.91 -1.50
N LEU A 55 -15.20 -4.64 -1.78
CA LEU A 55 -15.48 -3.56 -0.85
C LEU A 55 -16.94 -3.15 -0.94
N ASP A 56 -17.56 -3.00 0.22
CA ASP A 56 -18.89 -2.42 0.32
C ASP A 56 -18.78 -0.90 0.37
N ILE A 57 -18.73 -0.27 -0.80
CA ILE A 57 -18.54 1.16 -0.98
C ILE A 57 -19.65 1.99 -0.32
N SER A 58 -20.85 1.41 -0.16
CA SER A 58 -21.97 2.09 0.50
C SER A 58 -21.62 2.41 1.97
N LEU A 59 -21.02 1.45 2.69
CA LEU A 59 -20.59 1.65 4.07
C LEU A 59 -19.54 2.75 4.23
N PHE A 60 -18.63 2.89 3.26
CA PHE A 60 -17.64 3.97 3.27
C PHE A 60 -18.33 5.33 3.04
N ASN A 61 -19.22 5.41 2.05
CA ASN A 61 -19.94 6.64 1.72
C ASN A 61 -20.82 7.13 2.87
N ASP A 62 -21.50 6.21 3.58
CA ASP A 62 -22.33 6.53 4.75
C ASP A 62 -21.53 7.18 5.90
N LYS A 63 -20.22 6.93 5.94
CA LYS A 63 -19.27 7.52 6.88
C LYS A 63 -18.52 8.74 6.32
N GLY A 64 -18.86 9.17 5.11
CA GLY A 64 -18.15 10.26 4.42
C GLY A 64 -16.72 9.91 4.03
N ILE A 65 -16.39 8.61 3.92
CA ILE A 65 -15.07 8.12 3.53
C ILE A 65 -15.05 7.89 2.02
N LYS A 66 -14.12 8.55 1.34
CA LYS A 66 -13.88 8.36 -0.09
C LYS A 66 -12.98 7.16 -0.33
N VAL A 67 -13.44 6.21 -1.13
CA VAL A 67 -12.58 5.11 -1.62
C VAL A 67 -11.91 5.55 -2.92
N LEU A 68 -10.58 5.47 -2.96
CA LEU A 68 -9.76 5.64 -4.15
C LEU A 68 -9.20 4.28 -4.56
N PHE A 69 -9.20 4.01 -5.85
CA PHE A 69 -8.57 2.81 -6.40
C PHE A 69 -7.27 3.19 -7.08
N GLN A 70 -6.17 2.54 -6.69
CA GLN A 70 -4.88 2.78 -7.31
C GLN A 70 -4.86 2.19 -8.73
N ASP A 71 -4.39 2.98 -9.69
CA ASP A 71 -3.97 2.52 -11.02
C ASP A 71 -2.46 2.30 -10.99
N TYR A 72 -2.04 1.20 -10.37
CA TYR A 72 -0.61 0.90 -10.25
C TYR A 72 -0.01 0.57 -11.61
N LYS A 73 0.92 1.40 -12.05
CA LYS A 73 1.73 1.16 -13.23
C LYS A 73 3.10 0.69 -12.77
N HIS A 74 3.48 -0.52 -13.19
CA HIS A 74 4.76 -1.08 -12.84
C HIS A 74 5.89 -0.15 -13.30
N PRO A 75 6.82 0.25 -12.42
CA PRO A 75 7.91 1.13 -12.82
C PRO A 75 8.84 0.40 -13.77
N LEU A 76 9.38 1.13 -14.75
CA LEU A 76 10.49 0.63 -15.56
C LEU A 76 11.79 1.03 -14.89
N TYR A 77 12.74 0.10 -14.87
CA TYR A 77 14.09 0.30 -14.35
C TYR A 77 15.06 -0.55 -15.15
N ASP A 78 16.32 -0.13 -15.17
CA ASP A 78 17.37 -0.83 -15.90
C ASP A 78 17.71 -2.13 -15.19
N GLN A 79 17.34 -3.26 -15.80
CA GLN A 79 17.75 -4.59 -15.34
C GLN A 79 19.12 -4.93 -15.94
N TYR A 80 19.97 -5.63 -15.18
CA TYR A 80 21.34 -5.97 -15.59
C TYR A 80 21.39 -6.87 -16.84
N TYR A 81 20.31 -7.61 -17.12
CA TYR A 81 20.18 -8.48 -18.29
C TYR A 81 19.45 -7.80 -19.45
N LYS A 82 19.61 -8.36 -20.65
CA LYS A 82 18.95 -7.84 -21.85
C LYS A 82 17.44 -8.04 -21.79
N GLY A 83 16.68 -6.95 -21.95
CA GLY A 83 15.22 -6.95 -21.93
C GLY A 83 14.66 -6.38 -20.63
N PHE A 84 13.35 -6.52 -20.43
CA PHE A 84 12.70 -6.12 -19.18
C PHE A 84 11.65 -7.15 -18.80
N ILE A 85 11.75 -7.68 -17.58
CA ILE A 85 10.73 -8.55 -17.00
C ILE A 85 9.90 -7.71 -16.01
N PRO A 86 8.64 -7.39 -16.34
CA PRO A 86 7.76 -6.63 -15.45
C PRO A 86 7.25 -7.49 -14.28
N ASN A 87 6.69 -6.84 -13.28
CA ASN A 87 6.01 -7.44 -12.12
C ASN A 87 6.93 -8.28 -11.21
N LEU A 88 8.22 -7.94 -11.17
CA LEU A 88 9.15 -8.48 -10.20
C LEU A 88 9.06 -7.76 -8.85
N SER A 89 9.62 -8.38 -7.81
CA SER A 89 9.61 -7.81 -6.46
C SER A 89 10.44 -6.52 -6.38
N ALA A 90 10.16 -5.69 -5.38
CA ALA A 90 10.98 -4.51 -5.10
C ALA A 90 12.45 -4.86 -4.79
N ILE A 91 12.75 -6.10 -4.38
CA ILE A 91 14.14 -6.56 -4.16
C ILE A 91 14.89 -6.67 -5.49
N ASP A 92 14.22 -7.08 -6.57
CA ASP A 92 14.82 -7.13 -7.91
C ASP A 92 15.22 -5.72 -8.36
N ALA A 93 14.31 -4.76 -8.21
CA ALA A 93 14.60 -3.36 -8.48
C ALA A 93 15.82 -2.90 -7.66
N LEU A 94 15.82 -3.10 -6.33
CA LEU A 94 16.91 -2.68 -5.46
C LEU A 94 18.29 -3.20 -5.91
N PHE A 95 18.38 -4.46 -6.34
CA PHE A 95 19.66 -5.04 -6.76
C PHE A 95 20.10 -4.59 -8.16
N ASN A 96 19.18 -4.11 -8.99
CA ASN A 96 19.48 -3.58 -10.31
C ASN A 96 19.82 -2.08 -10.29
N ILE A 97 19.07 -1.27 -9.54
CA ILE A 97 19.26 0.19 -9.50
C ILE A 97 20.03 0.71 -8.28
N GLY A 98 20.26 -0.14 -7.27
CA GLY A 98 20.93 0.24 -6.04
C GLY A 98 20.04 0.99 -5.04
N ASN A 99 20.66 1.40 -3.93
CA ASN A 99 20.01 2.16 -2.86
C ASN A 99 19.74 3.61 -3.31
N LEU A 100 18.53 4.11 -3.08
CA LEU A 100 18.10 5.48 -3.38
C LEU A 100 18.05 6.39 -2.15
N SER A 101 18.44 5.89 -0.97
CA SER A 101 18.61 6.69 0.23
C SER A 101 19.84 7.60 0.10
N GLU A 102 19.70 8.87 0.51
CA GLU A 102 20.84 9.79 0.69
C GLU A 102 21.59 9.55 2.00
#